data_AF-A0A7L5AAF9-F1
#
_entry.id   AF-A0A7L5AAF9-F1
#
_cell.length_a   1.000
_cell.length_b   1.000
_cell.length_c   1.000
_cell.angle_alpha   90.00
_cell.angle_beta   90.00
_cell.angle_gamma   90.00
#
_symmetry.space_group_name_H-M   'P 1'
#
loop_
_entity.id
_entity.type
_entity.pdbx_description
1 polymer ?
#
loop_
_entity_poly.entity_id
_entity_poly.type
_entity_poly.pdbx_seq_one_letter_code
_entity_poly.pdbx_strand_id
1 'polypeptide(L)'
;MARPQLVDILATHLAAANVLGRVDVLTAAKRRTGKSLPLATSSRLNFAEAGADSLNLGFGFDLPNDDAAQYIRSLTPVTKETFDGLTAQYRRLAFTLAGNADLRLIKNVRDELADVVQHGGNSDDFAAVVNKMTSDEGVERINAFSLDNAFEIATHRAYGQGRYEQQTDPAMVDALPFWTFLTMRDDAVRPAHAALEGFTARATDPVWNRIYPPCDFGCRCTTIAKLPSEVSDDASEDGTTRLGVLRMAAAAPVSFGGLF
;
A
#
# COMPACT_ATOMS: atom_id res chain seq x y z
N MET A 1 -8.83 20.74 -11.78
CA MET A 1 -9.49 19.69 -10.97
C MET A 1 -8.48 19.26 -9.92
N ALA A 2 -8.77 19.47 -8.64
CA ALA A 2 -7.89 19.09 -7.54
C ALA A 2 -7.73 17.56 -7.54
N ARG A 3 -6.49 17.07 -7.62
CA ARG A 3 -6.15 15.67 -7.40
C ARG A 3 -6.54 15.38 -5.95
N PRO A 4 -7.53 14.54 -5.64
CA PRO A 4 -7.67 14.08 -4.27
C PRO A 4 -6.32 13.46 -3.92
N GLN A 5 -5.65 14.00 -2.90
CA GLN A 5 -4.34 13.49 -2.52
C GLN A 5 -4.55 12.03 -2.17
N LEU A 6 -3.78 11.15 -2.81
CA LEU A 6 -3.94 9.70 -2.69
C LEU A 6 -3.86 9.24 -1.22
N VAL A 7 -3.18 10.05 -0.40
CA VAL A 7 -3.08 9.96 1.06
C VAL A 7 -4.46 10.03 1.73
N ASP A 8 -5.38 10.90 1.28
CA ASP A 8 -6.76 11.00 1.80
C ASP A 8 -7.58 9.74 1.48
N ILE A 9 -7.33 9.15 0.31
CA ILE A 9 -7.97 7.89 -0.12
C ILE A 9 -7.38 6.70 0.67
N LEU A 10 -6.08 6.72 0.98
CA LEU A 10 -5.42 5.71 1.81
C LEU A 10 -5.83 5.82 3.28
N ALA A 11 -6.03 7.03 3.81
CA ALA A 11 -6.63 7.27 5.13
C ALA A 11 -8.07 6.74 5.20
N THR A 12 -8.83 6.87 4.10
CA THR A 12 -10.15 6.24 3.94
C THR A 12 -10.09 4.71 3.85
N HIS A 13 -8.90 4.13 3.57
CA HIS A 13 -8.67 2.70 3.36
C HIS A 13 -7.64 2.08 4.32
N LEU A 14 -7.52 2.64 5.53
CA LEU A 14 -6.69 2.12 6.62
C LEU A 14 -6.72 0.60 6.62
N ALA A 15 -5.58 0.00 6.27
CA ALA A 15 -5.44 -1.43 6.02
C ALA A 15 -5.90 -2.26 7.24
N ALA A 16 -5.63 -1.75 8.45
CA ALA A 16 -6.09 -2.32 9.71
C ALA A 16 -7.62 -2.29 9.83
N ALA A 17 -8.25 -1.15 9.57
CA ALA A 17 -9.70 -0.98 9.69
C ALA A 17 -10.47 -1.87 8.69
N ASN A 18 -9.93 -2.07 7.49
CA ASN A 18 -10.55 -2.96 6.50
C ASN A 18 -10.40 -4.44 6.89
N VAL A 19 -9.22 -4.87 7.34
CA VAL A 19 -9.00 -6.29 7.66
C VAL A 19 -9.62 -6.67 9.02
N LEU A 20 -9.43 -5.86 10.07
CA LEU A 20 -10.08 -6.06 11.38
C LEU A 20 -11.60 -5.87 11.28
N GLY A 21 -12.07 -4.87 10.54
CA GLY A 21 -13.50 -4.69 10.30
C GLY A 21 -14.14 -5.90 9.61
N ARG A 22 -13.44 -6.53 8.64
CA ARG A 22 -13.92 -7.76 8.00
C ARG A 22 -13.95 -8.94 8.96
N VAL A 23 -12.94 -9.11 9.81
CA VAL A 23 -12.89 -10.21 10.80
C VAL A 23 -13.94 -10.02 11.91
N ASP A 24 -14.14 -8.79 12.40
CA ASP A 24 -15.14 -8.48 13.41
C ASP A 24 -16.57 -8.68 12.89
N VAL A 25 -16.84 -8.25 11.65
CA VAL A 25 -18.13 -8.53 10.98
C VAL A 25 -18.37 -10.03 10.88
N LEU A 26 -17.38 -10.81 10.45
CA LEU A 26 -17.49 -12.27 10.33
C LEU A 26 -17.68 -12.95 11.69
N THR A 27 -16.95 -12.51 12.71
CA THR A 27 -17.02 -13.06 14.07
C THR A 27 -18.35 -12.73 14.74
N ALA A 28 -18.82 -11.49 14.63
CA ALA A 28 -20.11 -11.05 15.15
C ALA A 28 -21.27 -11.76 14.43
N ALA A 29 -21.20 -11.88 13.10
CA ALA A 29 -22.15 -12.62 12.28
C ALA A 29 -22.28 -14.08 12.70
N LYS A 30 -21.13 -14.78 12.84
CA LYS A 30 -21.08 -16.18 13.27
C LYS A 30 -21.62 -16.37 14.68
N ARG A 31 -21.25 -15.48 15.63
CA ARG A 31 -21.74 -15.54 17.02
C ARG A 31 -23.26 -15.34 17.11
N ARG A 32 -23.84 -14.47 16.28
CA ARG A 32 -25.28 -14.16 16.33
C ARG A 32 -26.17 -15.15 15.57
N THR A 33 -25.67 -15.71 14.47
CA THR A 33 -26.50 -16.52 13.57
C THR A 33 -26.17 -18.02 13.58
N GLY A 34 -25.06 -18.40 14.22
CA GLY A 34 -24.53 -19.77 14.19
C GLY A 34 -24.04 -20.22 12.81
N LYS A 35 -24.11 -19.35 11.80
CA LYS A 35 -23.74 -19.60 10.41
C LYS A 35 -22.70 -18.59 9.95
N SER A 36 -21.76 -19.03 9.12
CA SER A 36 -20.87 -18.10 8.42
C SER A 36 -21.69 -17.34 7.38
N LEU A 37 -21.72 -16.00 7.50
CA LEU A 37 -22.39 -15.14 6.53
C LEU A 37 -21.42 -14.83 5.36
N PRO A 38 -21.86 -14.92 4.09
CA PRO A 38 -21.08 -14.43 2.98
C PRO A 38 -21.00 -12.89 3.05
N LEU A 39 -19.79 -12.35 2.89
CA LEU A 39 -19.57 -10.91 2.80
C LEU A 39 -20.12 -10.39 1.46
N ALA A 40 -20.94 -9.33 1.50
CA ALA A 40 -21.39 -8.63 0.31
C ALA A 40 -20.20 -7.99 -0.41
N THR A 41 -20.04 -8.32 -1.68
CA THR A 41 -18.83 -8.16 -2.50
C THR A 41 -18.64 -6.79 -3.16
N SER A 42 -19.36 -5.74 -2.74
CA SER A 42 -19.11 -4.40 -3.28
C SER A 42 -18.65 -3.46 -2.18
N SER A 43 -17.47 -2.88 -2.38
CA SER A 43 -16.90 -1.73 -1.68
C SER A 43 -17.73 -0.43 -1.82
N ARG A 44 -19.06 -0.53 -1.95
CA ARG A 44 -19.98 0.60 -1.78
C ARG A 44 -20.59 0.53 -0.39
N LEU A 45 -19.77 0.82 0.63
CA LEU A 45 -20.30 1.49 1.81
C LEU A 45 -20.59 2.93 1.37
N ASN A 46 -21.82 3.16 0.90
CA ASN A 46 -22.35 4.51 0.93
C ASN A 46 -22.49 4.89 2.41
N PHE A 47 -21.58 5.72 2.92
CA PHE A 47 -21.66 6.31 4.25
C PHE A 47 -22.92 7.19 4.45
N ALA A 48 -23.77 7.33 3.43
CA ALA A 48 -25.00 8.10 3.48
C ALA A 48 -26.19 7.40 4.17
N GLU A 49 -26.07 6.12 4.56
CA GLU A 49 -27.14 5.39 5.28
C GLU A 49 -26.72 4.82 6.64
N ALA A 50 -25.62 5.32 7.22
CA ALA A 50 -25.40 5.15 8.66
C ALA A 50 -26.13 6.30 9.38
N GLY A 51 -27.42 6.10 9.63
CA GLY A 51 -28.20 6.96 10.51
C GLY A 51 -27.48 7.14 11.86
N ALA A 52 -27.59 8.35 12.40
CA ALA A 52 -26.83 8.94 13.49
C ALA A 52 -26.90 8.22 14.87
N ASP A 53 -27.15 6.91 14.93
CA ASP A 53 -27.40 6.20 16.19
C ASP A 53 -26.88 4.74 16.21
N SER A 54 -25.97 4.36 15.31
CA SER A 54 -25.35 3.03 15.34
C SER A 54 -23.91 3.09 15.84
N LEU A 55 -23.80 2.92 17.17
CA LEU A 55 -22.62 2.37 17.86
C LEU A 55 -21.32 3.13 17.59
N ASN A 56 -21.14 4.16 18.41
CA ASN A 56 -19.86 4.71 18.83
C ASN A 56 -19.00 3.61 19.50
N LEU A 57 -18.53 2.62 18.71
CA LEU A 57 -17.42 1.75 19.07
C LEU A 57 -16.19 2.65 19.00
N GLY A 58 -15.71 3.08 20.17
CA GLY A 58 -14.69 4.11 20.39
C GLY A 58 -13.33 3.87 19.73
N PHE A 59 -13.30 3.85 18.40
CA PHE A 59 -12.11 3.99 17.59
C PHE A 59 -11.99 5.47 17.26
N GLY A 60 -11.33 6.21 18.13
CA GLY A 60 -10.78 7.50 17.74
C GLY A 60 -9.76 7.23 16.63
N PHE A 61 -10.02 7.74 15.44
CA PHE A 61 -9.15 7.59 14.27
C PHE A 61 -7.84 8.43 14.38
N ASP A 62 -7.61 9.07 15.54
CA ASP A 62 -6.38 9.77 15.93
C ASP A 62 -5.40 8.86 16.68
N LEU A 63 -5.12 7.66 16.15
CA LEU A 63 -4.02 6.85 16.67
C LEU A 63 -2.70 7.31 16.04
N PRO A 64 -1.63 7.51 16.84
CA PRO A 64 -0.30 7.76 16.29
C PRO A 64 0.09 6.64 15.32
N ASN A 65 0.62 7.00 14.14
CA ASN A 65 1.08 6.02 13.16
C ASN A 65 2.50 5.52 13.50
N ASP A 66 2.69 5.00 14.71
CA ASP A 66 4.00 4.65 15.26
C ASP A 66 4.73 3.62 14.39
N ASP A 67 4.04 2.58 13.92
CA ASP A 67 4.61 1.56 13.04
C ASP A 67 5.04 2.15 11.68
N ALA A 68 4.23 3.05 11.13
CA ALA A 68 4.54 3.69 9.86
C ALA A 68 5.75 4.62 9.99
N ALA A 69 5.79 5.41 11.07
CA ALA A 69 6.91 6.28 11.39
C ALA A 69 8.19 5.48 11.64
N GLN A 70 8.10 4.37 12.38
CA GLN A 70 9.23 3.47 12.62
C GLN A 70 9.75 2.85 11.31
N TYR A 71 8.85 2.41 10.43
CA TYR A 71 9.23 1.94 9.09
C TYR A 71 9.98 3.01 8.30
N ILE A 72 9.47 4.24 8.27
CA ILE A 72 10.12 5.36 7.57
C ILE A 72 11.52 5.62 8.15
N ARG A 73 11.67 5.65 9.48
CA ARG A 73 12.97 5.80 10.17
C ARG A 73 13.94 4.66 9.86
N SER A 74 13.43 3.46 9.55
CA SER A 74 14.26 2.31 9.18
C SER A 74 14.84 2.41 7.75
N LEU A 75 14.27 3.24 6.88
CA LEU A 75 14.74 3.38 5.50
C LEU A 75 16.12 4.03 5.46
N THR A 76 17.08 3.41 4.78
CA THR A 76 18.46 3.90 4.71
C THR A 76 18.55 5.14 3.81
N PRO A 77 18.97 6.32 4.33
CA PRO A 77 19.19 7.50 3.52
C PRO A 77 20.34 7.25 2.54
N VAL A 78 20.11 7.48 1.25
CA VAL A 78 21.12 7.31 0.20
C VAL A 78 21.06 8.48 -0.78
N THR A 79 22.18 8.78 -1.42
CA THR A 79 22.21 9.73 -2.53
C THR A 79 21.50 9.16 -3.76
N LYS A 80 21.09 10.02 -4.68
CA LYS A 80 20.48 9.59 -5.94
C LYS A 80 21.41 8.66 -6.76
N GLU A 81 22.70 8.97 -6.82
CA GLU A 81 23.69 8.12 -7.50
C GLU A 81 23.73 6.71 -6.90
N THR A 82 23.78 6.62 -5.56
CA THR A 82 23.75 5.35 -4.85
C THR A 82 22.44 4.61 -5.14
N PHE A 83 21.30 5.30 -5.05
CA PHE A 83 19.97 4.73 -5.30
C PHE A 83 19.84 4.16 -6.73
N ASP A 84 20.36 4.88 -7.71
CA ASP A 84 20.33 4.47 -9.11
C ASP A 84 21.19 3.22 -9.35
N GLY A 85 22.29 3.07 -8.59
CA GLY A 85 23.13 1.86 -8.58
C GLY A 85 22.52 0.64 -7.85
N LEU A 86 21.49 0.82 -7.02
CA LEU A 86 20.86 -0.29 -6.30
C LEU A 86 19.97 -1.16 -7.20
N THR A 87 19.90 -2.45 -6.88
CA THR A 87 18.89 -3.35 -7.46
C THR A 87 17.49 -3.00 -6.94
N ALA A 88 16.44 -3.42 -7.66
CA ALA A 88 15.05 -3.19 -7.23
C ALA A 88 14.76 -3.69 -5.81
N GLN A 89 15.40 -4.78 -5.38
CA GLN A 89 15.26 -5.32 -4.03
C GLN A 89 15.78 -4.35 -2.96
N TYR A 90 16.97 -3.77 -3.18
CA TYR A 90 17.60 -2.85 -2.21
C TYR A 90 17.00 -1.44 -2.26
N ARG A 91 16.48 -0.99 -3.41
CA ARG A 91 15.76 0.30 -3.52
C ARG A 91 14.56 0.38 -2.57
N ARG A 92 13.94 -0.77 -2.23
CA ARG A 92 12.84 -0.85 -1.24
C ARG A 92 13.28 -0.72 0.21
N LEU A 93 14.59 -0.65 0.50
CA LEU A 93 15.12 -0.37 1.83
C LEU A 93 15.74 1.04 1.92
N ALA A 94 15.75 1.76 0.80
CA ALA A 94 16.38 3.06 0.69
C ALA A 94 15.36 4.21 0.77
N PHE A 95 15.84 5.36 1.26
CA PHE A 95 15.19 6.66 1.18
C PHE A 95 16.11 7.62 0.41
N THR A 96 15.57 8.30 -0.59
CA THR A 96 16.32 9.26 -1.42
C THR A 96 15.45 10.48 -1.67
N LEU A 97 16.09 11.65 -1.76
CA LEU A 97 15.45 12.89 -2.15
C LEU A 97 16.01 13.34 -3.51
N ALA A 98 15.14 13.61 -4.48
CA ALA A 98 15.56 14.03 -5.80
C ALA A 98 16.33 15.38 -5.74
N GLY A 99 17.37 15.51 -6.57
CA GLY A 99 18.15 16.74 -6.68
C GLY A 99 19.08 17.06 -5.50
N ASN A 100 19.16 16.20 -4.49
CA ASN A 100 19.97 16.44 -3.29
C ASN A 100 21.11 15.41 -3.18
N ALA A 101 22.33 15.89 -2.99
CA ALA A 101 23.53 15.06 -2.82
C ALA A 101 24.00 14.98 -1.35
N ASP A 102 23.49 15.85 -0.47
CA ASP A 102 23.85 15.87 0.94
C ASP A 102 23.08 14.78 1.72
N LEU A 103 23.81 13.74 2.14
CA LEU A 103 23.27 12.65 2.95
C LEU A 103 22.68 13.11 4.29
N ARG A 104 23.25 14.15 4.91
CA ARG A 104 22.77 14.68 6.19
C ARG A 104 21.40 15.31 6.00
N LEU A 105 21.23 16.11 4.95
CA LEU A 105 19.94 16.68 4.58
C LEU A 105 18.91 15.58 4.25
N ILE A 106 19.29 14.57 3.46
CA ILE A 106 18.39 13.46 3.11
C ILE A 106 17.93 12.70 4.37
N LYS A 107 18.84 12.48 5.33
CA LYS A 107 18.52 11.87 6.61
C LYS A 107 17.55 12.74 7.42
N ASN A 108 17.83 14.03 7.57
CA ASN A 108 16.97 14.94 8.34
C ASN A 108 15.56 15.01 7.73
N VAL A 109 15.46 15.13 6.40
CA VAL A 109 14.17 15.13 5.70
C VAL A 109 13.39 13.83 5.93
N ARG A 110 14.06 12.66 5.94
CA ARG A 110 13.41 11.38 6.29
C ARG A 110 12.87 11.37 7.72
N ASP A 111 13.64 11.90 8.66
CA ASP A 111 13.29 11.93 10.08
C ASP A 111 12.08 12.86 10.31
N GLU A 112 12.06 14.05 9.70
CA GLU A 112 10.90 14.95 9.71
C GLU A 112 9.67 14.31 9.06
N LEU A 113 9.85 13.56 7.97
CA LEU A 113 8.75 12.81 7.33
C LEU A 113 8.13 11.82 8.32
N ALA A 114 8.98 11.05 9.01
CA ALA A 114 8.51 10.08 10.00
C ALA A 114 7.74 10.76 11.14
N ASP A 115 8.22 11.91 11.63
CA ASP A 115 7.58 12.66 12.71
C ASP A 115 6.24 13.23 12.26
N VAL A 116 6.13 13.77 11.03
CA VAL A 116 4.86 14.23 10.47
C VAL A 116 3.86 13.08 10.34
N VAL A 117 4.28 11.93 9.80
CA VAL A 117 3.42 10.75 9.65
C VAL A 117 2.96 10.22 11.02
N GLN A 118 3.84 10.21 12.02
CA GLN A 118 3.52 9.78 13.38
C GLN A 118 2.34 10.56 13.97
N HIS A 119 2.30 11.87 13.72
CA HIS A 119 1.25 12.77 14.22
C HIS A 119 0.06 12.94 13.25
N GLY A 120 -0.01 12.16 12.18
CA GLY A 120 -1.12 12.20 11.22
C GLY A 120 -1.11 13.42 10.29
N GLY A 121 0.02 14.11 10.15
CA GLY A 121 0.14 15.25 9.24
C GLY A 121 0.13 14.84 7.77
N ASN A 122 -0.13 15.82 6.90
CA ASN A 122 -0.24 15.64 5.44
C ASN A 122 1.02 16.14 4.70
N SER A 123 0.99 16.14 3.36
CA SER A 123 2.13 16.57 2.55
C SER A 123 2.44 18.07 2.66
N ASP A 124 1.44 18.91 2.94
CA ASP A 124 1.62 20.35 3.16
C ASP A 124 2.31 20.60 4.51
N ASP A 125 1.92 19.87 5.56
CA ASP A 125 2.58 19.92 6.88
C ASP A 125 4.05 19.52 6.75
N PHE A 126 4.32 18.42 6.04
CA PHE A 126 5.68 17.98 5.76
C PHE A 126 6.49 19.02 5.00
N ALA A 127 5.92 19.61 3.95
CA ALA A 127 6.59 20.66 3.20
C ALA A 127 6.89 21.88 4.08
N ALA A 128 5.97 22.28 4.96
CA ALA A 128 6.16 23.41 5.88
C ALA A 128 7.32 23.15 6.87
N VAL A 129 7.38 21.96 7.47
CA VAL A 129 8.44 21.60 8.41
C VAL A 129 9.81 21.56 7.72
N VAL A 130 9.92 20.93 6.55
CA VAL A 130 11.17 20.86 5.80
C VAL A 130 11.62 22.25 5.30
N ASN A 131 10.68 23.08 4.84
CA ASN A 131 11.00 24.46 4.43
C ASN A 131 11.52 25.30 5.60
N LYS A 132 10.94 25.14 6.80
CA LYS A 132 11.44 25.81 7.99
C LYS A 132 12.84 25.33 8.36
N MET A 133 13.06 24.01 8.43
CA MET A 133 14.36 23.41 8.73
C MET A 133 15.46 23.88 7.76
N THR A 134 15.20 23.82 6.46
CA THR A 134 16.16 24.28 5.43
C THR A 134 16.45 25.78 5.52
N SER A 135 15.43 26.60 5.83
CA SER A 135 15.62 28.05 6.05
C SER A 135 16.48 28.35 7.27
N ASP A 136 16.28 27.64 8.38
CA ASP A 136 17.04 27.82 9.62
C ASP A 136 18.51 27.42 9.45
N GLU A 137 18.79 26.44 8.58
CA GLU A 137 20.15 25.97 8.25
C GLU A 137 20.82 26.74 7.09
N GLY A 138 20.11 27.68 6.44
CA GLY A 138 20.62 28.41 5.28
C GLY A 138 20.80 27.56 4.02
N VAL A 139 20.07 26.45 3.91
CA VAL A 139 20.09 25.53 2.77
C VAL A 139 19.11 26.01 1.70
N GLU A 140 19.44 25.81 0.43
CA GLU A 140 18.53 26.12 -0.67
C GLU A 140 17.21 25.33 -0.53
N ARG A 141 16.09 26.00 -0.84
CA ARG A 141 14.77 25.39 -0.71
C ARG A 141 14.65 24.17 -1.61
N ILE A 142 14.19 23.06 -1.05
CA ILE A 142 13.88 21.85 -1.81
C ILE A 142 12.60 22.09 -2.64
N ASN A 143 12.61 21.62 -3.88
CA ASN A 143 11.45 21.69 -4.76
C ASN A 143 10.21 21.00 -4.12
N ALA A 144 9.08 21.70 -4.07
CA ALA A 144 7.81 21.20 -3.52
C ALA A 144 7.38 19.85 -4.14
N PHE A 145 7.56 19.67 -5.45
CA PHE A 145 7.27 18.40 -6.13
C PHE A 145 8.13 17.24 -5.61
N SER A 146 9.39 17.51 -5.22
CA SER A 146 10.27 16.48 -4.66
C SER A 146 9.87 16.11 -3.25
N LEU A 147 9.39 17.07 -2.45
CA LEU A 147 8.87 16.81 -1.10
C LEU A 147 7.56 16.03 -1.15
N ASP A 148 6.62 16.44 -2.00
CA ASP A 148 5.34 15.75 -2.19
C ASP A 148 5.56 14.30 -2.63
N ASN A 149 6.42 14.07 -3.63
CA ASN A 149 6.76 12.72 -4.08
C ASN A 149 7.48 11.89 -3.00
N ALA A 150 8.36 12.50 -2.19
CA ALA A 150 9.00 11.80 -1.08
C ALA A 150 7.98 11.38 -0.02
N PHE A 151 7.06 12.27 0.33
CA PHE A 151 5.96 12.02 1.26
C PHE A 151 5.06 10.90 0.76
N GLU A 152 4.49 11.02 -0.44
CA GLU A 152 3.58 10.03 -1.01
C GLU A 152 4.22 8.63 -1.03
N ILE A 153 5.48 8.53 -1.44
CA ILE A 153 6.18 7.25 -1.58
C ILE A 153 6.50 6.62 -0.23
N ALA A 154 7.03 7.40 0.71
CA ALA A 154 7.39 6.88 2.03
C ALA A 154 6.14 6.43 2.78
N THR A 155 5.09 7.25 2.77
CA THR A 155 3.79 6.96 3.39
C THR A 155 3.13 5.73 2.77
N HIS A 156 3.08 5.62 1.44
CA HIS A 156 2.49 4.45 0.79
C HIS A 156 3.26 3.16 1.08
N ARG A 157 4.60 3.22 1.15
CA ARG A 157 5.44 2.08 1.54
C ARG A 157 5.20 1.66 2.99
N ALA A 158 5.11 2.63 3.90
CA ALA A 158 4.87 2.39 5.31
C ALA A 158 3.52 1.68 5.55
N TYR A 159 2.45 2.16 4.93
CA TYR A 159 1.15 1.50 5.00
C TYR A 159 1.11 0.14 4.30
N GLY A 160 1.85 -0.01 3.20
CA GLY A 160 2.03 -1.30 2.53
C GLY A 160 2.69 -2.34 3.45
N GLN A 161 3.73 -1.93 4.19
CA GLN A 161 4.41 -2.77 5.17
C GLN A 161 3.49 -3.15 6.33
N GLY A 162 2.79 -2.19 6.94
CA GLY A 162 1.86 -2.49 8.03
C GLY A 162 0.72 -3.43 7.60
N ARG A 163 0.24 -3.30 6.37
CA ARG A 163 -0.71 -4.27 5.78
C ARG A 163 -0.10 -5.66 5.67
N TYR A 164 1.15 -5.77 5.21
CA TYR A 164 1.82 -7.07 5.08
C TYR A 164 1.95 -7.76 6.43
N GLU A 165 2.38 -7.03 7.46
CA GLU A 165 2.50 -7.55 8.82
C GLU A 165 1.16 -8.05 9.36
N GLN A 166 0.08 -7.28 9.16
CA GLN A 166 -1.26 -7.70 9.56
C GLN A 166 -1.78 -8.90 8.76
N GLN A 167 -1.53 -8.95 7.45
CA GLN A 167 -1.99 -10.04 6.59
C GLN A 167 -1.21 -11.34 6.82
N THR A 168 0.02 -11.25 7.32
CA THR A 168 0.88 -12.40 7.64
C THR A 168 0.76 -12.89 9.08
N ASP A 169 0.02 -12.16 9.94
CA ASP A 169 -0.30 -12.65 11.28
C ASP A 169 -0.96 -14.05 11.19
N PRO A 170 -0.51 -15.04 11.99
CA PRO A 170 -1.02 -16.41 11.92
C PRO A 170 -2.53 -16.54 12.06
N ALA A 171 -3.17 -15.72 12.90
CA ALA A 171 -4.63 -15.73 13.07
C ALA A 171 -5.34 -15.19 11.81
N MET A 172 -4.71 -14.23 11.14
CA MET A 172 -5.24 -13.63 9.90
C MET A 172 -5.05 -14.56 8.71
N VAL A 173 -3.91 -15.26 8.62
CA VAL A 173 -3.68 -16.30 7.61
C VAL A 173 -4.65 -17.47 7.79
N ASP A 174 -4.96 -17.87 9.02
CA ASP A 174 -5.95 -18.93 9.30
C ASP A 174 -7.36 -18.49 8.90
N ALA A 175 -7.75 -17.25 9.24
CA ALA A 175 -9.08 -16.72 8.95
C ALA A 175 -9.29 -16.38 7.46
N LEU A 176 -8.27 -15.81 6.80
CA LEU A 176 -8.32 -15.28 5.42
C LEU A 176 -7.12 -15.80 4.60
N PRO A 177 -7.10 -17.10 4.25
CA PRO A 177 -5.91 -17.79 3.75
C PRO A 177 -5.52 -17.46 2.30
N PHE A 178 -6.25 -16.57 1.62
CA PHE A 178 -5.96 -16.16 0.24
C PHE A 178 -5.77 -14.67 0.15
N TRP A 179 -4.90 -14.21 -0.77
CA TRP A 179 -4.78 -12.80 -1.10
C TRP A 179 -5.10 -12.58 -2.57
N THR A 180 -5.79 -11.48 -2.88
CA THR A 180 -6.03 -11.01 -4.25
C THR A 180 -5.29 -9.71 -4.50
N PHE A 181 -4.52 -9.65 -5.59
CA PHE A 181 -3.82 -8.45 -6.04
C PHE A 181 -4.78 -7.48 -6.74
N LEU A 182 -4.74 -6.21 -6.35
CA LEU A 182 -5.57 -5.15 -6.92
C LEU A 182 -4.73 -3.94 -7.30
N THR A 183 -5.06 -3.37 -8.45
CA THR A 183 -4.48 -2.13 -8.96
C THR A 183 -5.44 -0.95 -8.73
N MET A 184 -4.95 0.27 -8.98
CA MET A 184 -5.81 1.46 -9.01
C MET A 184 -6.73 1.52 -10.24
N ARG A 185 -6.53 0.62 -11.22
CA ARG A 185 -7.29 0.59 -12.49
C ARG A 185 -7.32 1.93 -13.23
N ASP A 186 -6.23 2.69 -13.14
CA ASP A 186 -6.04 3.94 -13.88
C ASP A 186 -4.91 3.80 -14.91
N ASP A 187 -4.82 4.78 -15.81
CA ASP A 187 -3.84 4.80 -16.90
C ASP A 187 -2.39 4.94 -16.41
N ALA A 188 -2.19 5.29 -15.14
CA ALA A 188 -0.87 5.38 -14.51
C ALA A 188 -0.41 4.03 -13.92
N VAL A 189 -1.25 2.98 -13.94
CA VAL A 189 -0.86 1.62 -13.61
C VAL A 189 0.04 1.05 -14.70
N ARG A 190 1.23 0.56 -14.31
CA ARG A 190 2.17 -0.07 -15.24
C ARG A 190 1.55 -1.34 -15.85
N PRO A 191 1.75 -1.62 -17.15
CA PRO A 191 1.17 -2.80 -17.80
C PRO A 191 1.47 -4.13 -17.08
N ALA A 192 2.68 -4.28 -16.54
CA ALA A 192 3.07 -5.46 -15.76
C ALA A 192 2.24 -5.65 -14.48
N HIS A 193 1.73 -4.57 -13.88
CA HIS A 193 0.85 -4.64 -12.71
C HIS A 193 -0.61 -4.80 -13.12
N ALA A 194 -1.04 -4.17 -14.21
CA ALA A 194 -2.37 -4.36 -14.77
C ALA A 194 -2.64 -5.83 -15.11
N ALA A 195 -1.63 -6.56 -15.58
CA ALA A 195 -1.70 -8.00 -15.82
C ALA A 195 -1.90 -8.85 -14.54
N LEU A 196 -1.65 -8.28 -13.36
CA LEU A 196 -1.86 -8.94 -12.06
C LEU A 196 -3.23 -8.62 -11.45
N GLU A 197 -4.05 -7.79 -12.09
CA GLU A 197 -5.38 -7.42 -11.58
C GLU A 197 -6.23 -8.68 -11.34
N GLY A 198 -6.65 -8.88 -10.09
CA GLY A 198 -7.45 -10.05 -9.70
C GLY A 198 -6.65 -11.33 -9.48
N PHE A 199 -5.32 -11.33 -9.70
CA PHE A 199 -4.49 -12.49 -9.41
C PHE A 199 -4.63 -12.89 -7.95
N THR A 200 -5.06 -14.12 -7.71
CA THR A 200 -5.39 -14.62 -6.38
C THR A 200 -4.65 -15.91 -6.08
N ALA A 201 -3.94 -15.97 -4.96
CA ALA A 201 -3.19 -17.15 -4.52
C ALA A 201 -3.25 -17.27 -2.99
N ARG A 202 -2.86 -18.44 -2.45
CA ARG A 202 -2.74 -18.62 -0.99
C ARG A 202 -1.80 -17.59 -0.39
N ALA A 203 -2.12 -17.07 0.80
CA ALA A 203 -1.28 -16.13 1.55
C ALA A 203 0.15 -16.66 1.78
N THR A 204 0.29 -17.98 1.95
CA THR A 204 1.56 -18.68 2.14
C THR A 204 2.30 -19.03 0.84
N ASP A 205 1.73 -18.70 -0.33
CA ASP A 205 2.35 -19.01 -1.62
C ASP A 205 3.61 -18.15 -1.84
N PRO A 206 4.75 -18.75 -2.26
CA PRO A 206 5.99 -18.01 -2.48
C PRO A 206 5.92 -16.96 -3.60
N VAL A 207 4.87 -16.97 -4.43
CA VAL A 207 4.62 -15.94 -5.45
C VAL A 207 4.62 -14.53 -4.86
N TRP A 208 4.11 -14.37 -3.63
CA TRP A 208 4.01 -13.07 -2.97
C TRP A 208 5.37 -12.44 -2.67
N ASN A 209 6.42 -13.24 -2.51
CA ASN A 209 7.79 -12.72 -2.38
C ASN A 209 8.24 -11.91 -3.61
N ARG A 210 7.57 -12.10 -4.75
CA ARG A 210 7.89 -11.43 -6.02
C ARG A 210 6.92 -10.32 -6.38
N ILE A 211 5.65 -10.42 -5.96
CA ILE A 211 4.58 -9.53 -6.44
C ILE A 211 3.82 -8.80 -5.33
N TYR A 212 4.14 -8.99 -4.04
CA TYR A 212 3.43 -8.27 -2.99
C TYR A 212 3.70 -6.75 -3.08
N PRO A 213 2.65 -5.90 -3.09
CA PRO A 213 2.82 -4.45 -3.14
C PRO A 213 3.49 -3.85 -1.89
N PRO A 214 4.29 -2.79 -2.03
CA PRO A 214 4.61 -2.08 -3.26
C PRO A 214 5.70 -2.79 -4.09
N CYS A 215 5.40 -3.04 -5.36
CA CYS A 215 6.31 -3.78 -6.26
C CYS A 215 7.52 -2.95 -6.69
N ASP A 216 7.32 -1.66 -6.93
CA ASP A 216 8.32 -0.71 -7.41
C ASP A 216 7.99 0.74 -6.98
N PHE A 217 8.84 1.68 -7.39
CA PHE A 217 8.71 3.10 -7.04
C PHE A 217 7.41 3.69 -7.61
N GLY A 218 6.62 4.33 -6.74
CA GLY A 218 5.31 4.90 -7.10
C GLY A 218 4.22 3.85 -7.35
N CYS A 219 4.45 2.57 -7.02
CA CYS A 219 3.40 1.55 -7.03
C CYS A 219 2.30 1.94 -6.05
N ARG A 220 1.04 1.97 -6.50
CA ARG A 220 -0.17 2.25 -5.69
C ARG A 220 -1.08 1.02 -5.57
N CYS A 221 -0.56 -0.17 -5.89
CA CYS A 221 -1.32 -1.41 -5.85
C CYS A 221 -1.47 -1.90 -4.41
N THR A 222 -2.44 -2.79 -4.18
CA THR A 222 -2.75 -3.34 -2.86
C THR A 222 -3.11 -4.82 -2.95
N THR A 223 -3.19 -5.47 -1.80
CA THR A 223 -3.71 -6.83 -1.65
C THR A 223 -4.88 -6.82 -0.69
N ILE A 224 -5.87 -7.66 -0.96
CA ILE A 224 -6.96 -7.92 -0.02
C ILE A 224 -6.97 -9.38 0.37
N ALA A 225 -7.08 -9.64 1.67
CA ALA A 225 -7.21 -10.99 2.20
C ALA A 225 -8.63 -11.53 1.94
N LYS A 226 -8.76 -12.83 1.70
CA LYS A 226 -9.97 -13.48 1.17
C LYS A 226 -10.23 -14.82 1.86
N LEU A 227 -11.50 -15.14 2.02
CA LEU A 227 -11.99 -16.45 2.46
C LEU A 227 -11.85 -17.48 1.32
N PRO A 228 -11.79 -18.79 1.65
CA PRO A 228 -11.84 -19.84 0.63
C PRO A 228 -13.08 -19.78 -0.26
N SER A 229 -14.22 -19.34 0.27
CA SER A 229 -15.48 -19.22 -0.49
C SER A 229 -15.52 -18.02 -1.44
N GLU A 230 -14.55 -17.10 -1.36
CA GLU A 230 -14.49 -15.90 -2.20
C GLU A 230 -13.55 -16.03 -3.40
N VAL A 231 -12.84 -17.15 -3.51
CA VAL A 231 -11.82 -17.37 -4.53
C VAL A 231 -12.20 -18.55 -5.40
N SER A 232 -11.69 -18.56 -6.63
CA SER A 232 -11.84 -19.69 -7.54
C SER A 232 -10.92 -20.85 -7.11
N ASP A 233 -11.27 -22.07 -7.51
CA ASP A 233 -10.55 -23.28 -7.10
C ASP A 233 -9.07 -23.26 -7.50
N ASP A 234 -8.75 -22.64 -8.64
CA ASP A 234 -7.39 -22.47 -9.16
C ASP A 234 -6.51 -21.58 -8.27
N ALA A 235 -7.08 -20.79 -7.36
CA ALA A 235 -6.31 -19.98 -6.40
C ALA A 235 -5.50 -20.84 -5.40
N SER A 236 -5.83 -22.12 -5.28
CA SER A 236 -5.07 -23.09 -4.48
C SER A 236 -3.91 -23.74 -5.24
N GLU A 237 -3.82 -23.55 -6.56
CA GLU A 237 -2.71 -24.05 -7.39
C GLU A 237 -1.43 -23.21 -7.19
N ASP A 238 -0.29 -23.73 -7.65
CA ASP A 238 1.01 -23.05 -7.51
C ASP A 238 1.00 -21.67 -8.19
N GLY A 239 0.99 -20.62 -7.37
CA GLY A 239 0.93 -19.24 -7.84
C GLY A 239 2.16 -18.85 -8.64
N THR A 240 3.31 -19.45 -8.37
CA THR A 240 4.56 -19.17 -9.08
C THR A 240 4.49 -19.60 -10.55
N THR A 241 3.96 -20.79 -10.82
CA THR A 241 3.75 -21.31 -12.18
C THR A 241 2.71 -20.46 -12.92
N ARG A 242 1.58 -20.16 -12.29
CA ARG A 242 0.52 -19.32 -12.89
C ARG A 242 1.02 -17.91 -13.21
N LEU A 243 1.84 -17.31 -12.34
CA LEU A 243 2.49 -16.03 -12.60
C LEU A 243 3.43 -16.11 -13.82
N GLY A 244 4.15 -17.22 -13.97
CA GLY A 244 5.00 -17.47 -15.15
C GLY A 244 4.18 -17.46 -16.44
N VAL A 245 3.05 -18.18 -16.46
CA VAL A 245 2.12 -18.21 -17.60
C VAL A 245 1.53 -16.83 -17.89
N LEU A 246 1.11 -16.09 -16.87
CA LEU A 246 0.60 -14.71 -17.03
C LEU A 246 1.63 -13.77 -17.65
N ARG A 247 2.89 -13.86 -17.22
CA ARG A 247 3.99 -13.07 -17.78
C ARG A 247 4.25 -13.40 -19.25
N MET A 248 4.19 -14.69 -19.62
CA MET A 248 4.33 -15.12 -21.01
C MET A 248 3.17 -14.62 -21.87
N ALA A 249 1.93 -14.69 -21.37
CA ALA A 249 0.74 -14.19 -22.07
C ALA A 249 0.79 -12.66 -22.26
N ALA A 250 1.24 -11.91 -21.26
CA ALA A 250 1.41 -10.46 -21.35
C ALA A 250 2.57 -10.02 -22.26
N ALA A 251 3.55 -10.90 -22.52
CA ALA A 251 4.71 -10.64 -23.38
C ALA A 251 4.52 -11.14 -24.83
N ALA A 252 3.46 -11.89 -25.13
CA ALA A 252 3.17 -12.33 -26.49
C ALA A 252 2.81 -11.12 -27.37
N PRO A 253 3.44 -10.94 -28.54
CA PRO A 253 3.05 -9.87 -29.47
C PRO A 253 1.60 -10.11 -29.88
N VAL A 254 0.78 -9.06 -29.80
CA VAL A 254 -0.60 -9.07 -30.30
C VAL A 254 -0.53 -9.32 -31.80
N SER A 255 -0.64 -10.57 -32.25
CA SER A 255 -0.73 -10.87 -33.67
C SER A 255 -2.09 -10.39 -34.14
N PHE A 256 -2.14 -9.24 -34.81
CA PHE A 256 -3.26 -8.90 -35.68
C PHE A 256 -3.25 -9.91 -36.83
N GLY A 257 -4.01 -10.99 -36.67
CA GLY A 257 -4.38 -11.88 -37.76
C GLY A 257 -5.39 -11.18 -38.66
N GLY A 258 -4.90 -10.48 -39.67
CA GLY A 258 -5.71 -10.05 -40.82
C GLY A 258 -5.90 -11.24 -41.76
N LEU A 259 -7.13 -11.75 -41.82
CA LEU A 259 -7.62 -12.63 -42.88
C LEU A 259 -8.77 -11.90 -43.60
N PHE A 260 -8.50 -11.58 -44.86
CA PHE A 260 -9.35 -11.04 -45.94
C PHE A 260 -9.88 -9.61 -45.81
#